data_AF-A0A954VWK8-F1
#
_entry.id   AF-A0A954VWK8-F1
#
_cell.length_a   1.000
_cell.length_b   1.000
_cell.length_c   1.000
_cell.angle_alpha   90.00
_cell.angle_beta   90.00
_cell.angle_gamma   90.00
#
_symmetry.space_group_name_H-M   'P 1'
#
loop_
_entity.id
_entity.type
_entity.pdbx_description
1 polymer ?
#
loop_
_entity_poly.entity_id
_entity_poly.type
_entity_poly.pdbx_seq_one_letter_code
_entity_poly.pdbx_strand_id
1 'polypeptide(L)'
;ISGDIPLPADAEGLPGGGEAKYGPALGNNTGHTEWVDGRAHQAGFTTTFAPQAIVSPARANGYDIDWTNQQEGKSDTAKTYAAVTARSYHPGLVNVVMMDGSVHGVSSAVELRIWRAASTRRGGEDETID
;
A
#
# COMPACT_ATOMS: atom_id res chain seq x y z
N ILE A 1 -6.89 11.58 10.45
CA ILE A 1 -8.28 11.04 10.39
C ILE A 1 -8.43 10.10 11.56
N SER A 2 -9.40 10.33 12.45
CA SER A 2 -9.66 9.46 13.61
C SER A 2 -10.74 8.42 13.28
N GLY A 3 -10.73 7.29 14.00
CA GLY A 3 -11.69 6.20 13.82
C GLY A 3 -11.22 5.10 12.86
N ASP A 4 -12.05 4.06 12.74
CA ASP A 4 -11.79 2.95 11.82
C ASP A 4 -12.07 3.38 10.38
N ILE A 5 -11.06 3.26 9.52
CA ILE A 5 -11.17 3.55 8.10
C ILE A 5 -11.54 2.25 7.37
N PRO A 6 -12.66 2.22 6.62
CA PRO A 6 -13.03 1.03 5.86
C PRO A 6 -12.00 0.76 4.75
N LEU A 7 -11.83 -0.51 4.40
CA LEU A 7 -10.94 -0.90 3.33
C LEU A 7 -11.48 -0.35 2.00
N PRO A 8 -10.68 0.42 1.23
CA PRO A 8 -11.15 1.02 0.00
C PRO A 8 -11.35 -0.03 -1.09
N ALA A 9 -12.39 0.16 -1.92
CA ALA A 9 -12.64 -0.66 -3.10
C ALA A 9 -11.72 -0.26 -4.26
N ASP A 10 -11.39 1.03 -4.36
CA ASP A 10 -10.58 1.64 -5.41
C ASP A 10 -9.79 2.85 -4.88
N ALA A 11 -9.06 3.53 -5.75
CA ALA A 11 -8.26 4.70 -5.39
C ALA A 11 -9.10 5.87 -4.85
N GLU A 12 -10.33 6.07 -5.34
CA GLU A 12 -11.21 7.14 -4.88
C GLU A 12 -11.73 6.89 -3.45
N GLY A 13 -11.91 5.61 -3.08
CA GLY A 13 -12.29 5.19 -1.74
C GLY A 13 -11.24 5.52 -0.65
N LEU A 14 -10.01 5.89 -1.04
CA LEU A 14 -9.04 6.40 -0.07
C LEU A 14 -9.53 7.74 0.51
N PRO A 15 -9.38 8.01 1.81
CA PRO A 15 -9.82 9.28 2.40
C PRO A 15 -9.10 10.52 1.84
N GLY A 16 -9.84 11.63 1.73
CA GLY A 16 -9.34 12.93 1.24
C GLY A 16 -8.34 13.67 2.14
N GLY A 17 -8.12 13.19 3.36
CA GLY A 17 -7.07 13.69 4.27
C GLY A 17 -5.89 12.72 4.38
N GLY A 18 -4.88 13.07 5.18
CA GLY A 18 -3.66 12.27 5.31
C GLY A 18 -2.54 12.75 4.36
N GLU A 19 -1.48 11.96 4.27
CA GLU A 19 -0.27 12.24 3.53
C GLU A 19 -0.24 11.36 2.28
N ALA A 20 -0.57 11.95 1.13
CA ALA A 20 -0.49 11.34 -0.19
C ALA A 20 0.94 11.34 -0.79
N LYS A 21 1.90 11.88 -0.02
CA LYS A 21 3.28 12.19 -0.43
C LYS A 21 3.41 12.73 -1.86
N TYR A 22 2.45 13.58 -2.20
CA TYR A 22 2.33 14.32 -3.44
C TYR A 22 1.84 15.73 -3.10
N GLY A 23 2.48 16.77 -3.63
CA GLY A 23 2.06 18.15 -3.46
C GLY A 23 3.03 19.18 -4.04
N PRO A 24 2.68 20.47 -3.94
CA PRO A 24 3.45 21.54 -4.58
C PRO A 24 4.81 21.82 -3.90
N ALA A 25 4.98 21.45 -2.63
CA ALA A 25 6.22 21.65 -1.89
C ALA A 25 7.11 20.40 -1.96
N LEU A 26 8.44 20.58 -1.97
CA LEU A 26 9.40 19.48 -2.01
C LEU A 26 9.19 18.46 -0.87
N GLY A 27 8.94 18.95 0.36
CA GLY A 27 8.67 18.12 1.53
C GLY A 27 7.34 17.36 1.47
N ASN A 28 6.48 17.67 0.50
CA ASN A 28 5.27 16.89 0.25
C ASN A 28 5.55 15.73 -0.71
N ASN A 29 6.63 15.74 -1.48
CA ASN A 29 6.95 14.72 -2.50
C ASN A 29 8.00 13.72 -2.01
N THR A 30 7.87 13.21 -0.78
CA THR A 30 8.91 12.36 -0.18
C THR A 30 8.85 10.90 -0.62
N GLY A 31 7.76 10.45 -1.25
CA GLY A 31 7.60 9.09 -1.79
C GLY A 31 8.29 7.99 -0.96
N HIS A 32 9.11 7.19 -1.66
CA HIS A 32 10.01 6.16 -1.11
C HIS A 32 11.46 6.66 -0.92
N THR A 33 11.67 7.96 -0.69
CA THR A 33 13.04 8.54 -0.68
C THR A 33 13.61 8.82 0.70
N GLU A 34 12.80 8.71 1.77
CA GLU A 34 13.21 9.06 3.14
C GLU A 34 13.34 7.81 4.02
N TRP A 35 14.48 7.15 4.03
CA TRP A 35 14.63 5.85 4.70
C TRP A 35 14.90 5.93 6.20
N VAL A 36 15.31 7.11 6.70
CA VAL A 36 15.81 7.28 8.07
C VAL A 36 14.74 7.22 9.15
N ASP A 37 13.47 7.48 8.80
CA ASP A 37 12.38 7.47 9.78
C ASP A 37 11.67 6.10 9.88
N GLY A 38 12.00 5.14 8.99
CA GLY A 38 11.53 3.76 9.05
C GLY A 38 10.01 3.56 8.90
N ARG A 39 9.28 4.52 8.33
CA ARG A 39 7.82 4.47 8.21
C ARG A 39 7.37 3.53 7.10
N ALA A 40 6.13 3.03 7.18
CA ALA A 40 5.58 2.14 6.16
C ALA A 40 5.62 2.77 4.76
N HIS A 41 5.36 4.08 4.67
CA HIS A 41 5.44 4.84 3.41
C HIS A 41 6.85 4.87 2.81
N GLN A 42 7.88 4.73 3.64
CA GLN A 42 9.26 4.94 3.24
C GLN A 42 9.97 3.62 2.91
N ALA A 43 9.72 2.59 3.73
CA ALA A 43 10.48 1.35 3.69
C ALA A 43 9.60 0.10 3.46
N GLY A 44 8.29 0.26 3.36
CA GLY A 44 7.34 -0.85 3.30
C GLY A 44 6.43 -0.83 2.09
N PHE A 45 5.52 -1.79 2.08
CA PHE A 45 4.36 -1.84 1.20
C PHE A 45 3.17 -2.41 1.98
N THR A 46 2.00 -2.32 1.37
CA THR A 46 0.74 -2.88 1.87
C THR A 46 0.08 -3.70 0.77
N THR A 47 -0.84 -4.57 1.16
CA THR A 47 -1.66 -5.35 0.22
C THR A 47 -3.06 -4.74 0.02
N THR A 48 -3.23 -3.46 0.35
CA THR A 48 -4.51 -2.73 0.22
C THR A 48 -5.03 -2.81 -1.22
N PHE A 49 -4.16 -2.63 -2.21
CA PHE A 49 -4.47 -2.82 -3.64
C PHE A 49 -3.62 -3.95 -4.23
N ALA A 50 -4.05 -4.44 -5.40
CA ALA A 50 -3.34 -5.47 -6.15
C ALA A 50 -1.92 -5.01 -6.53
N PRO A 51 -0.98 -5.94 -6.79
CA PRO A 51 0.36 -5.59 -7.22
C PRO A 51 0.35 -4.74 -8.50
N GLN A 52 1.16 -3.68 -8.53
CA GLN A 52 1.23 -2.68 -9.61
C GLN A 52 -0.07 -1.91 -9.89
N ALA A 53 -1.04 -1.92 -8.97
CA ALA A 53 -2.22 -1.08 -9.10
C ALA A 53 -1.82 0.41 -9.18
N ILE A 54 -2.42 1.12 -10.14
CA ILE A 54 -2.27 2.56 -10.29
C ILE A 54 -3.27 3.24 -9.34
N VAL A 55 -2.78 3.93 -8.32
CA VAL A 55 -3.61 4.58 -7.31
C VAL A 55 -3.68 6.08 -7.62
N SER A 56 -4.62 6.45 -8.50
CA SER A 56 -4.72 7.80 -9.08
C SER A 56 -6.05 8.50 -8.80
N PRO A 57 -6.36 8.82 -7.53
CA PRO A 57 -7.61 9.50 -7.21
C PRO A 57 -7.64 10.93 -7.79
N ALA A 58 -8.82 11.45 -8.10
CA ALA A 58 -9.01 12.76 -8.72
C ALA A 58 -8.37 13.90 -7.92
N ARG A 59 -8.40 13.80 -6.58
CA ARG A 59 -7.76 14.77 -5.68
C ARG A 59 -6.23 14.80 -5.77
N ALA A 60 -5.62 13.76 -6.31
CA ALA A 60 -4.19 13.67 -6.60
C ALA A 60 -3.88 14.07 -8.04
N ASN A 61 -4.77 14.81 -8.72
CA ASN A 61 -4.62 15.24 -10.12
C ASN A 61 -4.32 14.08 -11.09
N GLY A 62 -4.81 12.87 -10.80
CA GLY A 62 -4.57 11.68 -11.62
C GLY A 62 -3.16 11.10 -11.53
N TYR A 63 -2.32 11.55 -10.60
CA TYR A 63 -1.02 10.95 -10.35
C TYR A 63 -1.15 9.65 -9.54
N ASP A 64 -0.32 8.66 -9.85
CA ASP A 64 -0.16 7.46 -9.00
C ASP A 64 0.55 7.86 -7.71
N ILE A 65 -0.14 7.64 -6.59
CA ILE A 65 0.32 8.02 -5.27
C ILE A 65 0.31 6.83 -4.31
N ASP A 66 1.10 6.94 -3.26
CA ASP A 66 0.89 6.18 -2.04
C ASP A 66 0.22 7.08 -1.00
N TRP A 67 -0.44 6.48 -0.02
CA TRP A 67 -1.23 7.22 0.94
C TRP A 67 -1.06 6.68 2.36
N THR A 68 -0.98 7.59 3.33
CA THR A 68 -1.04 7.28 4.76
C THR A 68 -1.97 8.26 5.46
N ASN A 69 -2.78 7.82 6.42
CA ASN A 69 -3.68 8.74 7.14
C ASN A 69 -2.91 9.71 8.07
N GLN A 70 -1.78 9.26 8.58
CA GLN A 70 -0.86 9.97 9.46
C GLN A 70 0.45 9.18 9.58
N GLN A 71 1.50 9.85 10.06
CA GLN A 71 2.73 9.22 10.52
C GLN A 71 2.51 8.26 11.70
N GLU A 72 3.18 7.11 11.69
CA GLU A 72 3.23 6.15 12.80
C GLU A 72 3.70 6.82 14.09
N GLY A 73 3.02 6.56 15.21
CA GLY A 73 3.35 7.15 16.51
C GLY A 73 2.93 8.62 16.68
N LYS A 74 2.32 9.26 15.67
CA LYS A 74 1.83 10.65 15.75
C LYS A 74 0.62 10.81 16.67
N SER A 75 -0.15 9.75 16.88
CA SER A 75 -1.35 9.76 17.73
C SER A 75 -1.39 8.53 18.61
N ASP A 76 -1.71 8.74 19.88
CA ASP A 76 -1.92 7.66 20.85
C ASP A 76 -3.30 7.00 20.73
N THR A 77 -4.20 7.60 19.95
CA THR A 77 -5.62 7.19 19.88
C THR A 77 -6.08 6.85 18.47
N ALA A 78 -5.45 7.40 17.44
CA ALA A 78 -5.75 7.08 16.05
C ALA A 78 -4.80 6.02 15.51
N LYS A 79 -5.35 4.96 14.91
CA LYS A 79 -4.60 3.93 14.19
C LYS A 79 -3.94 4.53 12.94
N THR A 80 -2.77 4.01 12.58
CA THR A 80 -2.16 4.31 11.28
C THR A 80 -2.72 3.37 10.21
N TYR A 81 -3.15 3.95 9.10
CA TYR A 81 -3.61 3.27 7.90
C TYR A 81 -2.77 3.71 6.72
N ALA A 82 -2.49 2.78 5.81
CA ALA A 82 -1.66 3.01 4.66
C ALA A 82 -2.18 2.26 3.43
N ALA A 83 -2.00 2.87 2.26
CA ALA A 83 -2.07 2.25 0.96
C ALA A 83 -0.79 2.59 0.24
N VAL A 84 0.21 1.73 0.43
CA VAL A 84 1.52 1.78 -0.22
C VAL A 84 1.59 0.58 -1.16
N THR A 85 1.48 0.80 -2.46
CA THR A 85 1.30 -0.32 -3.40
C THR A 85 2.62 -1.00 -3.72
N ALA A 86 2.62 -2.34 -3.75
CA ALA A 86 3.77 -3.11 -4.23
C ALA A 86 3.99 -2.86 -5.73
N ARG A 87 5.16 -2.31 -6.11
CA ARG A 87 5.50 -1.98 -7.50
C ARG A 87 6.91 -2.47 -7.85
N SER A 88 7.07 -3.07 -9.02
CA SER A 88 8.38 -3.38 -9.60
C SER A 88 8.52 -2.95 -11.06
N TYR A 89 7.44 -2.45 -11.69
CA TYR A 89 7.37 -2.07 -13.11
C TYR A 89 7.77 -3.19 -14.09
N HIS A 90 7.73 -4.44 -13.64
CA HIS A 90 7.87 -5.60 -14.51
C HIS A 90 6.50 -5.93 -15.11
N PRO A 91 6.39 -6.25 -16.41
CA PRO A 91 5.09 -6.55 -17.00
C PRO A 91 4.35 -7.68 -16.27
N GLY A 92 3.20 -7.34 -15.68
CA GLY A 92 2.26 -8.31 -15.14
C GLY A 92 2.60 -8.97 -13.80
N LEU A 93 3.70 -8.61 -13.12
CA LEU A 93 4.04 -9.19 -11.81
C LEU A 93 4.87 -8.26 -10.92
N VAL A 94 4.95 -8.64 -9.64
CA VAL A 94 5.98 -8.20 -8.69
C VAL A 94 6.80 -9.40 -8.20
N ASN A 95 8.08 -9.18 -7.91
CA ASN A 95 8.90 -10.17 -7.23
C ASN A 95 8.78 -9.98 -5.72
N VAL A 96 8.50 -11.07 -5.00
CA VAL A 96 8.38 -11.11 -3.54
C VAL A 96 9.45 -12.02 -2.99
N VAL A 97 10.17 -11.56 -1.97
CA VAL A 97 11.15 -12.37 -1.24
C VAL A 97 10.51 -12.88 0.05
N MET A 98 10.67 -14.17 0.32
CA MET A 98 10.18 -14.83 1.54
C MET A 98 11.25 -14.82 2.62
N MET A 99 10.88 -15.12 3.86
CA MET A 99 11.83 -15.13 4.99
C MET A 99 12.94 -16.18 4.88
N ASP A 100 12.74 -17.22 4.06
CA ASP A 100 13.77 -18.23 3.74
C ASP A 100 14.69 -17.82 2.59
N GLY A 101 14.51 -16.61 2.04
CA GLY A 101 15.30 -16.08 0.93
C GLY A 101 14.85 -16.53 -0.46
N SER A 102 13.81 -17.36 -0.56
CA SER A 102 13.19 -17.70 -1.85
C SER A 102 12.51 -16.48 -2.47
N VAL A 103 12.52 -16.42 -3.82
CA VAL A 103 11.86 -15.35 -4.58
C VAL A 103 10.75 -15.94 -5.42
N HIS A 104 9.56 -15.37 -5.29
CA HIS A 104 8.38 -15.76 -6.04
C HIS A 104 7.84 -14.59 -6.85
N GLY A 105 7.42 -14.85 -8.08
CA GLY A 105 6.66 -13.90 -8.87
C GLY A 105 5.19 -13.94 -8.49
N VAL A 106 4.60 -12.81 -8.11
CA VAL A 106 3.17 -12.66 -7.85
C VAL A 106 2.54 -11.84 -8.98
N SER A 107 1.55 -12.41 -9.65
CA SER A 107 0.84 -11.76 -10.76
C SER A 107 0.13 -10.47 -10.30
N SER A 108 0.17 -9.42 -11.13
CA SER A 108 -0.67 -8.23 -10.94
C SER A 108 -2.17 -8.53 -11.04
N ALA A 109 -2.54 -9.67 -11.62
CA ALA A 109 -3.91 -10.16 -11.70
C ALA A 109 -4.27 -11.18 -10.60
N VAL A 110 -3.43 -11.34 -9.57
CA VAL A 110 -3.76 -12.17 -8.40
C VAL A 110 -5.09 -11.73 -7.80
N GLU A 111 -5.90 -12.69 -7.36
CA GLU A 111 -7.16 -12.33 -6.71
C GLU A 111 -6.88 -11.50 -5.45
N LEU A 112 -7.56 -10.35 -5.35
CA LEU A 112 -7.28 -9.37 -4.31
C LEU A 112 -7.52 -9.94 -2.89
N ARG A 113 -8.42 -10.92 -2.73
CA ARG A 113 -8.64 -11.61 -1.46
C ARG A 113 -7.40 -12.39 -1.00
N ILE A 114 -6.75 -13.11 -1.92
CA ILE A 114 -5.54 -13.91 -1.67
C ILE A 114 -4.39 -12.96 -1.32
N TRP A 115 -4.20 -11.92 -2.14
CA TRP A 115 -3.13 -10.94 -1.92
C TRP A 115 -3.25 -10.25 -0.56
N ARG A 116 -4.47 -9.86 -0.17
CA ARG A 116 -4.72 -9.27 1.15
C ARG A 116 -4.49 -10.28 2.27
N ALA A 117 -4.94 -11.52 2.10
CA ALA A 117 -4.79 -12.57 3.09
C ALA A 117 -3.31 -12.92 3.37
N ALA A 118 -2.46 -12.90 2.34
CA ALA A 118 -1.01 -13.11 2.46
C ALA A 118 -0.29 -12.08 3.36
N SER A 119 -0.90 -10.90 3.61
CA SER A 119 -0.40 -9.90 4.56
C SER A 119 -0.94 -10.08 5.98
N THR A 120 -1.74 -11.11 6.23
CA THR A 120 -2.30 -11.39 7.55
C THR A 120 -1.55 -12.53 8.22
N ARG A 121 -1.60 -12.58 9.55
CA ARG A 121 -1.02 -13.70 10.31
C ARG A 121 -1.98 -14.89 10.45
N ARG A 122 -3.20 -14.81 9.89
CA ARG A 122 -4.26 -15.79 10.20
C ARG A 122 -4.07 -17.14 9.52
N GLY A 123 -3.25 -17.23 8.46
CA GLY A 123 -2.98 -18.47 7.72
C GLY A 123 -4.23 -19.08 7.06
N GLY A 124 -4.04 -20.04 6.16
CA GLY A 124 -5.12 -20.82 5.55
C GLY A 124 -5.80 -20.16 4.35
N GLU A 125 -5.15 -19.20 3.69
CA GLU A 125 -5.60 -18.54 2.46
C GLU A 125 -5.47 -19.39 1.17
N ASP A 126 -5.49 -20.72 1.30
CA ASP A 126 -5.37 -21.64 0.17
C ASP A 126 -6.62 -21.57 -0.71
N GLU A 127 -6.48 -21.07 -1.93
CA GLU A 127 -7.43 -21.35 -3.00
C GLU A 127 -7.22 -22.80 -3.44
N THR A 128 -8.22 -23.65 -3.20
CA THR A 128 -8.29 -24.92 -3.91
C THR A 128 -8.73 -24.56 -5.33
N ILE A 129 -7.85 -24.74 -6.31
CA ILE A 129 -8.20 -24.58 -7.71
C ILE A 129 -8.92 -25.86 -8.13
N ASP A 130 -10.24 -25.79 -8.18
CA ASP A 130 -11.11 -26.85 -8.71
C ASP A 130 -10.88 -27.09 -10.21
#